data_AF-K1QKU8-F1
#
_entry.id   AF-K1QKU8-F1
#
_cell.length_a   1.000
_cell.length_b   1.000
_cell.length_c   1.000
_cell.angle_alpha   90.00
_cell.angle_beta   90.00
_cell.angle_gamma   90.00
#
_symmetry.space_group_name_H-M   'P 1'
#
loop_
_entity.id
_entity.type
_entity.pdbx_description
1 polymer ?
#
loop_
_entity_poly.entity_id
_entity_poly.type
_entity_poly.pdbx_seq_one_letter_code
_entity_poly.pdbx_strand_id
1 'polypeptide(L)'
;MLPTKVANVGLQRTMMIPQYQISLVNMVPLIDLQSYNILVSEESVETATLKVIADQICQAFQEVGFVYLKNHGIPRELITNALSTSKTFFDQPREKKEQYALQPGHFHGWIAFEAERVNHDRPVFDAREGFNMRLLDRKDQAKKLPPEVGSAWKQLHNSCFQLGLHVLDLLSIGLGKNRDYLRQCHKKIGLGDNVTTLRANYYPPLKEIKPEQARCGEHSDYGTLTFLFQDEVSGLQAKVQDGDYVPVHPIEDTIVMNLGDMMQRWSADRLKATKHRVMASPTDVHQLRQSIAFFVVPDNDALISCTDGSNKYPDIDFGNYIKSSFNANFQDDTEN
;
A
#
# COMPACT_ATOMS: atom_id res chain seq x y z
N MET A 1 64.48 23.47 -45.31
CA MET A 1 63.29 22.64 -45.58
C MET A 1 63.21 21.59 -44.49
N LEU A 2 62.05 21.53 -43.83
CA LEU A 2 61.74 20.68 -42.69
C LEU A 2 61.76 19.18 -43.05
N PRO A 3 62.13 18.30 -42.11
CA PRO A 3 61.57 16.97 -42.02
C PRO A 3 60.68 16.82 -40.78
N THR A 4 59.44 16.44 -41.07
CA THR A 4 58.42 15.75 -40.28
C THR A 4 58.83 15.19 -38.90
N LYS A 5 58.18 15.68 -37.84
CA LYS A 5 58.10 15.02 -36.53
C LYS A 5 57.06 13.89 -36.58
N VAL A 6 57.50 12.68 -36.24
CA VAL A 6 56.64 11.55 -35.87
C VAL A 6 56.34 11.68 -34.38
N ALA A 7 55.08 11.82 -34.01
CA ALA A 7 54.63 11.76 -32.63
C ALA A 7 53.94 10.41 -32.39
N ASN A 8 54.57 9.58 -31.57
CA ASN A 8 53.98 8.41 -30.94
C ASN A 8 52.91 8.87 -29.94
N VAL A 9 51.65 8.50 -30.17
CA VAL A 9 50.60 8.59 -29.14
C VAL A 9 50.20 7.16 -28.80
N GLY A 10 50.61 6.71 -27.62
CA GLY A 10 50.18 5.43 -27.06
C GLY A 10 48.69 5.46 -26.78
N LEU A 11 47.94 4.59 -27.45
CA LEU A 11 46.57 4.26 -27.08
C LEU A 11 46.58 3.47 -25.76
N GLN A 12 46.31 4.15 -24.64
CA GLN A 12 45.79 3.48 -23.46
C GLN A 12 44.39 2.97 -23.79
N ARG A 13 44.25 1.65 -23.91
CA ARG A 13 42.96 0.97 -23.94
C ARG A 13 42.29 1.15 -22.57
N THR A 14 41.42 2.13 -22.45
CA THR A 14 40.41 2.15 -21.39
C THR A 14 39.50 0.96 -21.63
N MET A 15 39.56 -0.04 -20.75
CA MET A 15 38.59 -1.13 -20.72
C MET A 15 37.23 -0.52 -20.39
N MET A 16 36.37 -0.42 -21.41
CA MET A 16 34.94 -0.16 -21.23
C MET A 16 34.37 -1.35 -20.47
N ILE A 17 34.06 -1.13 -19.19
CA ILE A 17 33.25 -2.04 -18.40
C ILE A 17 31.88 -2.11 -19.09
N PRO A 18 31.31 -3.29 -19.35
CA PRO A 18 30.01 -3.38 -20.00
C PRO A 18 28.98 -2.71 -19.09
N GLN A 19 28.34 -1.65 -19.58
CA GLN A 19 27.07 -1.19 -19.02
C GLN A 19 26.12 -2.38 -19.08
N TYR A 20 25.84 -2.97 -17.93
CA TYR A 20 24.72 -3.88 -17.79
C TYR A 20 23.48 -3.10 -18.19
N GLN A 21 22.93 -3.45 -19.34
CA GLN A 21 21.60 -3.03 -19.75
C GLN A 21 20.65 -3.71 -18.77
N ILE A 22 20.29 -2.99 -17.71
CA ILE A 22 19.23 -3.41 -16.78
C ILE A 22 18.00 -3.57 -17.66
N SER A 23 17.54 -4.81 -17.86
CA SER A 23 16.23 -5.02 -18.46
C SER A 23 15.23 -4.30 -17.57
N LEU A 24 14.44 -3.40 -18.14
CA LEU A 24 13.35 -2.62 -17.51
C LEU A 24 12.21 -3.48 -16.92
N VAL A 25 12.46 -4.76 -16.71
CA VAL A 25 11.55 -5.74 -16.15
C VAL A 25 11.95 -5.92 -14.68
N ASN A 26 11.19 -5.28 -13.80
CA ASN A 26 11.24 -5.31 -12.33
C ASN A 26 12.08 -4.21 -11.65
N MET A 27 11.60 -2.97 -11.77
CA MET A 27 12.03 -1.87 -10.88
C MET A 27 11.62 -2.08 -9.42
N VAL A 28 10.53 -2.85 -9.17
CA VAL A 28 10.04 -3.13 -7.82
C VAL A 28 10.59 -4.50 -7.36
N PRO A 29 11.33 -4.58 -6.24
CA PRO A 29 11.91 -5.84 -5.76
C PRO A 29 10.85 -6.88 -5.39
N LEU A 30 11.18 -8.15 -5.56
CA LEU A 30 10.40 -9.29 -5.07
C LEU A 30 11.15 -9.94 -3.91
N ILE A 31 10.48 -10.03 -2.76
CA ILE A 31 11.02 -10.60 -1.51
C ILE A 31 10.26 -11.86 -1.16
N ASP A 32 11.01 -12.91 -0.86
CA ASP A 32 10.50 -14.21 -0.46
C ASP A 32 10.33 -14.27 1.06
N LEU A 33 9.09 -14.49 1.53
CA LEU A 33 8.77 -14.62 2.95
C LEU A 33 8.69 -16.09 3.42
N GLN A 34 9.11 -17.08 2.63
CA GLN A 34 8.94 -18.51 2.94
C GLN A 34 9.39 -18.89 4.37
N SER A 35 10.50 -18.32 4.85
CA SER A 35 11.03 -18.61 6.19
C SER A 35 10.39 -17.81 7.32
N TYR A 36 9.48 -16.87 7.03
CA TYR A 36 8.80 -16.05 8.02
C TYR A 36 7.38 -15.60 7.59
N ASN A 37 6.65 -16.50 6.92
CA ASN A 37 5.27 -16.27 6.50
C ASN A 37 4.27 -16.58 7.60
N ILE A 38 2.96 -16.37 7.34
CA ILE A 38 1.92 -16.54 8.36
C ILE A 38 1.75 -17.98 8.91
N LEU A 39 2.38 -18.98 8.30
CA LEU A 39 2.34 -20.37 8.75
C LEU A 39 3.51 -20.71 9.68
N VAL A 40 4.50 -19.84 9.77
CA VAL A 40 5.68 -20.01 10.62
C VAL A 40 5.40 -19.42 12.00
N SER A 41 5.58 -20.20 13.06
CA SER A 41 5.48 -19.69 14.43
C SER A 41 6.59 -18.68 14.70
N GLU A 42 6.24 -17.54 15.29
CA GLU A 42 7.18 -16.46 15.59
C GLU A 42 8.35 -16.94 16.46
N GLU A 43 8.07 -17.78 17.46
CA GLU A 43 9.05 -18.32 18.39
C GLU A 43 10.03 -19.31 17.74
N SER A 44 9.71 -19.80 16.53
CA SER A 44 10.51 -20.80 15.83
C SER A 44 11.66 -20.23 15.00
N VAL A 45 11.78 -18.89 14.88
CA VAL A 45 12.81 -18.25 14.06
C VAL A 45 13.58 -17.22 14.87
N GLU A 46 14.91 -17.39 14.90
CA GLU A 46 15.82 -16.45 15.54
C GLU A 46 15.89 -15.11 14.80
N THR A 47 15.96 -14.01 15.56
CA THR A 47 16.06 -12.65 15.02
C THR A 47 17.23 -12.47 14.04
N ALA A 48 18.37 -13.14 14.27
CA ALA A 48 19.52 -13.09 13.39
C ALA A 48 19.20 -13.61 11.98
N THR A 49 18.36 -14.64 11.87
CA THR A 49 17.90 -15.21 10.60
C THR A 49 16.96 -14.27 9.86
N LEU A 50 16.15 -13.51 10.60
CA LEU A 50 15.21 -12.53 10.04
C LEU A 50 15.90 -11.27 9.51
N LYS A 51 17.12 -10.96 9.98
CA LYS A 51 17.85 -9.74 9.62
C LYS A 51 18.05 -9.59 8.11
N VAL A 52 18.31 -10.69 7.41
CA VAL A 52 18.50 -10.67 5.94
C VAL A 52 17.23 -10.18 5.24
N ILE A 53 16.06 -10.72 5.61
CA ILE A 53 14.78 -10.34 5.01
C ILE A 53 14.42 -8.90 5.40
N ALA A 54 14.65 -8.52 6.66
CA ALA A 54 14.46 -7.17 7.16
C ALA A 54 15.28 -6.14 6.36
N ASP A 55 16.55 -6.46 6.07
CA ASP A 55 17.43 -5.59 5.29
C ASP A 55 16.97 -5.46 3.84
N GLN A 56 16.54 -6.55 3.21
CA GLN A 56 15.97 -6.52 1.85
C GLN A 56 14.71 -5.63 1.80
N ILE A 57 13.80 -5.77 2.77
CA ILE A 57 12.59 -4.96 2.87
C ILE A 57 12.97 -3.48 3.05
N CYS A 58 13.87 -3.17 3.98
CA CYS A 58 14.29 -1.79 4.22
C CYS A 58 15.03 -1.19 3.03
N GLN A 59 15.81 -1.97 2.27
CA GLN A 59 16.48 -1.51 1.06
C GLN A 59 15.44 -1.16 -0.03
N ALA A 60 14.46 -2.05 -0.27
CA ALA A 60 13.40 -1.80 -1.24
C ALA A 60 12.65 -0.48 -0.94
N PHE A 61 12.39 -0.19 0.33
CA PHE A 61 11.74 1.06 0.74
C PHE A 61 12.63 2.30 0.80
N GLN A 62 13.94 2.15 0.78
CA GLN A 62 14.88 3.27 0.61
C GLN A 62 14.98 3.71 -0.85
N GLU A 63 14.95 2.75 -1.77
CA GLU A 63 15.20 2.98 -3.19
C GLU A 63 13.91 3.23 -3.99
N VAL A 64 12.93 2.34 -3.84
CA VAL A 64 11.74 2.27 -4.73
C VAL A 64 10.46 2.61 -3.99
N GLY A 65 10.36 2.23 -2.72
CA GLY A 65 9.18 2.49 -1.89
C GLY A 65 8.03 1.48 -2.02
N PHE A 66 8.24 0.45 -2.83
CA PHE A 66 7.31 -0.65 -3.06
C PHE A 66 8.07 -1.98 -3.06
N VAL A 67 7.38 -3.07 -2.77
CA VAL A 67 7.90 -4.43 -2.86
C VAL A 67 6.80 -5.43 -3.19
N TYR A 68 7.14 -6.51 -3.90
CA TYR A 68 6.29 -7.69 -4.00
C TYR A 68 6.69 -8.70 -2.93
N LEU A 69 5.71 -9.22 -2.18
CA LEU A 69 5.90 -10.28 -1.22
C LEU A 69 5.43 -11.60 -1.83
N LYS A 70 6.33 -12.58 -1.92
CA LYS A 70 6.03 -13.94 -2.35
C LYS A 70 6.06 -14.89 -1.15
N ASN A 71 5.38 -16.04 -1.26
CA ASN A 71 5.35 -17.08 -0.23
C ASN A 71 4.86 -16.57 1.13
N HIS A 72 3.99 -15.55 1.12
CA HIS A 72 3.42 -14.89 2.29
C HIS A 72 2.45 -15.77 3.09
N GLY A 73 2.05 -16.93 2.55
CA GLY A 73 1.26 -17.95 3.24
C GLY A 73 -0.26 -17.71 3.27
N ILE A 74 -0.74 -16.60 2.71
CA ILE A 74 -2.19 -16.38 2.52
C ILE A 74 -2.66 -17.24 1.34
N PRO A 75 -3.66 -18.13 1.51
CA PRO A 75 -4.11 -19.00 0.44
C PRO A 75 -4.64 -18.21 -0.77
N ARG A 76 -4.23 -18.60 -1.98
CA ARG A 76 -4.70 -17.99 -3.23
C ARG A 76 -6.23 -18.01 -3.33
N GLU A 77 -6.86 -19.13 -2.98
CA GLU A 77 -8.32 -19.29 -3.00
C GLU A 77 -9.03 -18.24 -2.13
N LEU A 78 -8.44 -17.86 -1.00
CA LEU A 78 -9.00 -16.83 -0.13
C LEU A 78 -8.96 -15.44 -0.80
N ILE A 79 -7.84 -15.10 -1.45
CA ILE A 79 -7.69 -13.84 -2.20
C ILE A 79 -8.68 -13.80 -3.37
N THR A 80 -8.74 -14.88 -4.17
CA THR A 80 -9.68 -15.01 -5.29
C THR A 80 -11.13 -14.89 -4.82
N ASN A 81 -11.50 -15.57 -3.73
CA ASN A 81 -12.85 -15.49 -3.18
C ASN A 81 -13.18 -14.08 -2.66
N ALA A 82 -12.23 -13.39 -2.02
CA ALA A 82 -12.43 -12.02 -1.56
C ALA A 82 -12.65 -11.02 -2.72
N LEU A 83 -11.88 -11.15 -3.81
CA LEU A 83 -12.06 -10.35 -5.03
C LEU A 83 -13.38 -10.68 -5.73
N SER A 84 -13.74 -11.97 -5.84
CA SER A 84 -14.99 -12.41 -6.46
C SER A 84 -16.21 -11.92 -5.69
N THR A 85 -16.22 -12.05 -4.36
CA THR A 85 -17.34 -11.57 -3.52
C THR A 85 -17.42 -10.04 -3.52
N SER A 86 -16.27 -9.35 -3.58
CA SER A 86 -16.22 -7.91 -3.82
C SER A 86 -16.92 -7.54 -5.12
N LYS A 87 -16.65 -8.28 -6.21
CA LYS A 87 -17.31 -8.04 -7.50
C LYS A 87 -18.83 -8.21 -7.39
N THR A 88 -19.28 -9.31 -6.77
CA THR A 88 -20.70 -9.58 -6.54
C THR A 88 -21.40 -8.44 -5.80
N PHE A 89 -20.73 -7.80 -4.84
CA PHE A 89 -21.26 -6.62 -4.16
C PHE A 89 -21.34 -5.39 -5.08
N PHE A 90 -20.24 -5.04 -5.77
CA PHE A 90 -20.20 -3.82 -6.58
C PHE A 90 -21.05 -3.88 -7.85
N ASP A 91 -21.30 -5.08 -8.39
CA ASP A 91 -22.21 -5.32 -9.51
C ASP A 91 -23.71 -5.08 -9.15
N GLN A 92 -24.05 -4.96 -7.86
CA GLN A 92 -25.43 -4.71 -7.45
C GLN A 92 -25.91 -3.31 -7.89
N PRO A 93 -27.23 -3.12 -8.07
CA PRO A 93 -27.83 -1.81 -8.25
C PRO A 93 -27.43 -0.84 -7.12
N ARG A 94 -27.32 0.44 -7.45
CA ARG A 94 -26.88 1.49 -6.52
C ARG A 94 -27.71 1.50 -5.24
N GLU A 95 -29.02 1.33 -5.35
CA GLU A 95 -29.98 1.34 -4.25
C GLU A 95 -29.68 0.25 -3.21
N LYS A 96 -29.15 -0.91 -3.66
CA LYS A 96 -28.70 -1.98 -2.76
C LYS A 96 -27.35 -1.68 -2.12
N LYS A 97 -26.49 -0.88 -2.74
CA LYS A 97 -25.19 -0.49 -2.17
C LYS A 97 -25.35 0.66 -1.17
N GLU A 98 -26.30 1.56 -1.40
CA GLU A 98 -26.60 2.72 -0.55
C GLU A 98 -26.96 2.37 0.89
N GLN A 99 -27.56 1.19 1.15
CA GLN A 99 -27.82 0.73 2.52
C GLN A 99 -26.54 0.54 3.36
N TYR A 100 -25.38 0.47 2.71
CA TYR A 100 -24.06 0.35 3.34
C TYR A 100 -23.22 1.63 3.19
N ALA A 101 -23.80 2.74 2.73
CA ALA A 101 -23.05 3.97 2.48
C ALA A 101 -22.24 4.43 3.70
N LEU A 102 -21.01 4.85 3.44
CA LEU A 102 -20.14 5.48 4.42
C LEU A 102 -20.82 6.72 4.97
N GLN A 103 -20.96 6.78 6.29
CA GLN A 103 -21.59 7.90 6.98
C GLN A 103 -20.54 8.94 7.41
N PRO A 104 -20.87 10.25 7.45
CA PRO A 104 -19.96 11.28 7.94
C PRO A 104 -19.40 10.95 9.32
N GLY A 105 -18.08 11.13 9.49
CA GLY A 105 -17.37 10.82 10.74
C GLY A 105 -17.14 9.32 11.00
N HIS A 106 -17.55 8.43 10.10
CA HIS A 106 -17.30 6.99 10.19
C HIS A 106 -16.30 6.53 9.12
N PHE A 107 -15.59 5.44 9.43
CA PHE A 107 -14.57 4.84 8.54
C PHE A 107 -15.03 3.54 7.90
N HIS A 108 -16.26 3.09 8.12
CA HIS A 108 -16.80 1.82 7.62
C HIS A 108 -17.99 2.09 6.69
N GLY A 109 -17.95 1.54 5.49
CA GLY A 109 -19.04 1.64 4.53
C GLY A 109 -18.59 1.80 3.08
N TRP A 110 -19.58 1.80 2.20
CA TRP A 110 -19.47 1.96 0.76
C TRP A 110 -19.31 3.44 0.36
N ILE A 111 -18.42 3.70 -0.59
CA ILE A 111 -18.15 5.00 -1.19
C ILE A 111 -18.57 4.89 -2.66
N ALA A 112 -19.48 5.77 -3.07
CA ALA A 112 -20.03 5.76 -4.42
C ALA A 112 -18.98 6.16 -5.49
N PHE A 113 -19.32 5.90 -6.74
CA PHE A 113 -18.47 6.25 -7.88
C PHE A 113 -18.28 7.77 -7.96
N GLU A 114 -17.03 8.22 -8.13
CA GLU A 114 -16.68 9.66 -8.16
C GLU A 114 -17.13 10.42 -6.90
N ALA A 115 -17.17 9.76 -5.73
CA ALA A 115 -17.53 10.39 -4.45
C ALA A 115 -16.34 10.67 -3.51
N GLU A 116 -15.12 10.34 -3.92
CA GLU A 116 -13.90 10.60 -3.14
C GLU A 116 -12.80 11.16 -4.05
N ARG A 117 -11.99 12.06 -3.50
CA ARG A 117 -10.80 12.60 -4.14
C ARG A 117 -9.63 12.54 -3.16
N VAL A 118 -8.67 11.65 -3.41
CA VAL A 118 -7.48 11.52 -2.55
C VAL A 118 -6.40 12.57 -2.81
N ASN A 119 -6.46 13.22 -3.98
CA ASN A 119 -5.55 14.29 -4.37
C ASN A 119 -6.32 15.61 -4.49
N HIS A 120 -6.22 16.46 -3.48
CA HIS A 120 -6.95 17.73 -3.38
C HIS A 120 -6.43 18.82 -4.29
N ASP A 121 -5.25 18.64 -4.88
CA ASP A 121 -4.71 19.58 -5.88
C ASP A 121 -5.39 19.43 -7.25
N ARG A 122 -6.20 18.38 -7.44
CA ARG A 122 -6.95 18.12 -8.68
C ARG A 122 -8.42 18.56 -8.54
N PRO A 123 -9.04 19.12 -9.58
CA PRO A 123 -10.45 19.55 -9.52
C PRO A 123 -11.44 18.39 -9.71
N VAL A 124 -10.99 17.18 -10.05
CA VAL A 124 -11.84 16.03 -10.37
C VAL A 124 -11.75 14.92 -9.33
N PHE A 125 -12.88 14.24 -9.09
CA PHE A 125 -12.97 13.04 -8.24
C PHE A 125 -12.31 11.82 -8.89
N ASP A 126 -11.99 10.83 -8.07
CA ASP A 126 -11.40 9.58 -8.53
C ASP A 126 -12.45 8.66 -9.15
N ALA A 127 -12.14 8.08 -10.31
CA ALA A 127 -13.04 7.20 -11.06
C ALA A 127 -13.08 5.78 -10.47
N ARG A 128 -13.57 5.65 -9.23
CA ARG A 128 -13.73 4.39 -8.51
C ARG A 128 -14.91 4.40 -7.55
N GLU A 129 -15.42 3.21 -7.24
CA GLU A 129 -16.15 2.94 -6.00
C GLU A 129 -15.20 2.35 -4.95
N GLY A 130 -15.57 2.45 -3.68
CA GLY A 130 -14.84 1.86 -2.57
C GLY A 130 -15.75 1.21 -1.54
N PHE A 131 -15.22 0.32 -0.71
CA PHE A 131 -15.87 -0.13 0.51
C PHE A 131 -14.82 -0.33 1.59
N ASN A 132 -14.96 0.40 2.69
CA ASN A 132 -14.10 0.28 3.86
C ASN A 132 -14.71 -0.70 4.86
N MET A 133 -14.02 -1.82 5.10
CA MET A 133 -14.34 -2.75 6.18
C MET A 133 -13.35 -2.59 7.32
N ARG A 134 -13.88 -2.13 8.45
CA ARG A 134 -13.26 -2.27 9.78
C ARG A 134 -13.86 -3.45 10.53
N LEU A 135 -13.05 -4.21 11.26
CA LEU A 135 -13.54 -5.08 12.32
C LEU A 135 -13.92 -4.19 13.51
N LEU A 136 -15.23 -3.96 13.68
CA LEU A 136 -15.78 -3.24 14.84
C LEU A 136 -15.94 -4.22 16.01
N ASP A 137 -16.06 -3.77 17.25
CA ASP A 137 -16.28 -4.67 18.40
C ASP A 137 -17.58 -5.49 18.25
N ARG A 138 -17.69 -6.65 18.92
CA ARG A 138 -18.76 -7.66 18.76
C ARG A 138 -20.18 -7.11 18.83
N LYS A 139 -20.39 -5.99 19.53
CA LYS A 139 -21.71 -5.33 19.66
C LYS A 139 -22.19 -4.66 18.37
N ASP A 140 -21.28 -4.28 17.47
CA ASP A 140 -21.58 -3.60 16.19
C ASP A 140 -21.41 -4.49 14.93
N GLN A 141 -20.85 -5.69 15.08
CA GLN A 141 -20.41 -6.54 13.96
C GLN A 141 -21.51 -7.14 13.08
N ALA A 142 -22.75 -7.22 13.56
CA ALA A 142 -23.78 -8.05 12.92
C ALA A 142 -24.65 -7.33 11.87
N LYS A 143 -24.56 -6.00 11.72
CA LYS A 143 -25.51 -5.22 10.90
C LYS A 143 -24.92 -4.40 9.74
N LYS A 144 -23.60 -4.40 9.50
CA LYS A 144 -22.97 -3.41 8.58
C LYS A 144 -22.20 -3.97 7.38
N LEU A 145 -22.01 -5.29 7.28
CA LEU A 145 -21.35 -5.90 6.12
C LEU A 145 -22.36 -6.53 5.17
N PRO A 146 -22.19 -6.33 3.84
CA PRO A 146 -22.95 -7.08 2.85
C PRO A 146 -22.76 -8.60 3.05
N PRO A 147 -23.84 -9.40 3.05
CA PRO A 147 -23.76 -10.85 3.28
C PRO A 147 -22.78 -11.57 2.34
N GLU A 148 -22.65 -11.06 1.11
CA GLU A 148 -21.84 -11.64 0.03
C GLU A 148 -20.35 -11.58 0.36
N VAL A 149 -19.89 -10.51 1.03
CA VAL A 149 -18.46 -10.29 1.33
C VAL A 149 -18.05 -10.74 2.72
N GLY A 150 -19.02 -10.84 3.65
CA GLY A 150 -18.75 -10.88 5.09
C GLY A 150 -17.83 -12.00 5.55
N SER A 151 -17.91 -13.20 4.98
CA SER A 151 -17.03 -14.33 5.38
C SER A 151 -15.62 -14.20 4.80
N ALA A 152 -15.53 -14.02 3.47
CA ALA A 152 -14.25 -13.97 2.77
C ALA A 152 -13.39 -12.80 3.23
N TRP A 153 -13.97 -11.62 3.40
CA TRP A 153 -13.22 -10.43 3.82
C TRP A 153 -12.74 -10.52 5.26
N LYS A 154 -13.53 -11.10 6.19
CA LYS A 154 -13.09 -11.32 7.57
C LYS A 154 -11.91 -12.30 7.63
N GLN A 155 -11.96 -13.38 6.85
CA GLN A 155 -10.86 -14.32 6.76
C GLN A 155 -9.61 -13.66 6.17
N LEU A 156 -9.75 -12.90 5.07
CA LEU A 156 -8.64 -12.17 4.47
C LEU A 156 -8.05 -11.14 5.44
N HIS A 157 -8.89 -10.37 6.14
CA HIS A 157 -8.46 -9.43 7.19
C HIS A 157 -7.62 -10.15 8.24
N ASN A 158 -8.06 -11.30 8.75
CA ASN A 158 -7.31 -12.05 9.76
C ASN A 158 -5.95 -12.52 9.24
N SER A 159 -5.89 -13.01 8.00
CA SER A 159 -4.63 -13.38 7.36
C SER A 159 -3.69 -12.17 7.17
N CYS A 160 -4.23 -11.03 6.74
CA CYS A 160 -3.47 -9.79 6.62
C CYS A 160 -3.00 -9.25 7.98
N PHE A 161 -3.79 -9.41 9.04
CA PHE A 161 -3.39 -9.07 10.40
C PHE A 161 -2.18 -9.90 10.84
N GLN A 162 -2.21 -11.23 10.67
CA GLN A 162 -1.07 -12.09 10.99
C GLN A 162 0.18 -11.73 10.17
N LEU A 163 0.01 -11.53 8.85
CA LEU A 163 1.11 -11.09 7.98
C LEU A 163 1.66 -9.72 8.43
N GLY A 164 0.77 -8.82 8.83
CA GLY A 164 1.11 -7.51 9.35
C GLY A 164 2.01 -7.60 10.57
N LEU A 165 1.72 -8.49 11.53
CA LEU A 165 2.57 -8.71 12.71
C LEU A 165 3.99 -9.16 12.32
N HIS A 166 4.10 -10.08 11.36
CA HIS A 166 5.41 -10.56 10.87
C HIS A 166 6.18 -9.45 10.16
N VAL A 167 5.52 -8.64 9.35
CA VAL A 167 6.19 -7.52 8.66
C VAL A 167 6.56 -6.41 9.65
N LEU A 168 5.75 -6.14 10.67
CA LEU A 168 6.09 -5.19 11.73
C LEU A 168 7.34 -5.64 12.51
N ASP A 169 7.52 -6.94 12.71
CA ASP A 169 8.76 -7.50 13.27
C ASP A 169 9.96 -7.21 12.37
N LEU A 170 9.84 -7.50 11.07
CA LEU A 170 10.89 -7.28 10.08
C LEU A 170 11.28 -5.79 9.97
N LEU A 171 10.29 -4.90 9.95
CA LEU A 171 10.51 -3.45 9.95
C LEU A 171 11.20 -2.98 11.24
N SER A 172 10.81 -3.51 12.40
CA SER A 172 11.45 -3.18 13.68
C SER A 172 12.93 -3.60 13.71
N ILE A 173 13.22 -4.81 13.24
CA ILE A 173 14.59 -5.32 13.11
C ILE A 173 15.39 -4.45 12.13
N GLY A 174 14.80 -4.12 10.98
CA GLY A 174 15.43 -3.28 9.96
C GLY A 174 15.69 -1.85 10.43
N LEU A 175 14.92 -1.34 11.41
CA LEU A 175 15.13 -0.06 12.10
C LEU A 175 16.15 -0.15 13.26
N GLY A 176 16.72 -1.34 13.51
CA GLY A 176 17.64 -1.56 14.64
C GLY A 176 16.95 -1.48 16.01
N LYS A 177 15.64 -1.73 16.06
CA LYS A 177 14.86 -1.82 17.30
C LYS A 177 14.66 -3.27 17.72
N ASN A 178 14.15 -3.44 18.94
CA ASN A 178 13.65 -4.75 19.39
C ASN A 178 12.60 -5.27 18.40
N ARG A 179 12.60 -6.58 18.15
CA ARG A 179 11.72 -7.23 17.17
C ARG A 179 10.26 -6.81 17.31
N ASP A 180 9.76 -6.72 18.53
CA ASP A 180 8.36 -6.42 18.81
C ASP A 180 8.04 -4.91 18.88
N TYR A 181 9.00 -4.00 18.67
CA TYR A 181 8.84 -2.57 18.90
C TYR A 181 7.60 -1.99 18.20
N LEU A 182 7.47 -2.18 16.89
CA LEU A 182 6.30 -1.66 16.17
C LEU A 182 5.01 -2.38 16.57
N ARG A 183 5.05 -3.67 16.92
CA ARG A 183 3.85 -4.38 17.39
C ARG A 183 3.30 -3.79 18.68
N GLN A 184 4.18 -3.27 19.55
CA GLN A 184 3.75 -2.57 20.76
C GLN A 184 2.92 -1.31 20.44
N CYS A 185 3.08 -0.73 19.24
CA CYS A 185 2.30 0.40 18.73
C CYS A 185 1.04 -0.02 17.94
N HIS A 186 0.77 -1.33 17.79
CA HIS A 186 -0.27 -1.89 16.91
C HIS A 186 -1.08 -3.00 17.61
N LYS A 187 -1.30 -2.90 18.92
CA LYS A 187 -1.93 -3.95 19.73
C LYS A 187 -3.44 -4.04 19.50
N LYS A 188 -4.06 -2.95 19.06
CA LYS A 188 -5.50 -2.84 18.93
C LYS A 188 -5.97 -3.04 17.48
N ILE A 189 -5.13 -3.53 16.55
CA ILE A 189 -5.60 -3.86 15.20
C ILE A 189 -6.81 -4.81 15.28
N GLY A 190 -7.89 -4.43 14.61
CA GLY A 190 -9.15 -5.19 14.62
C GLY A 190 -9.97 -5.07 15.92
N LEU A 191 -9.57 -4.20 16.84
CA LEU A 191 -10.23 -3.93 18.11
C LEU A 191 -10.55 -2.43 18.28
N GLY A 192 -11.61 -2.15 19.04
CA GLY A 192 -11.90 -0.81 19.58
C GLY A 192 -11.81 0.33 18.54
N ASP A 193 -11.04 1.36 18.89
CA ASP A 193 -10.93 2.59 18.09
C ASP A 193 -9.84 2.54 17.00
N ASN A 194 -9.05 1.46 16.86
CA ASN A 194 -8.01 1.36 15.82
C ASN A 194 -8.64 1.35 14.42
N VAL A 195 -8.16 2.23 13.54
CA VAL A 195 -8.77 2.48 12.22
C VAL A 195 -8.16 1.65 11.08
N THR A 196 -7.43 0.58 11.39
CA THR A 196 -6.96 -0.41 10.39
C THR A 196 -8.14 -0.89 9.56
N THR A 197 -8.00 -0.84 8.25
CA THR A 197 -9.12 -0.98 7.32
C THR A 197 -8.74 -1.90 6.16
N LEU A 198 -9.62 -2.85 5.87
CA LEU A 198 -9.63 -3.56 4.60
C LEU A 198 -10.53 -2.80 3.63
N ARG A 199 -9.96 -2.25 2.57
CA ARG A 199 -10.67 -1.48 1.56
C ARG A 199 -10.72 -2.24 0.24
N ALA A 200 -11.92 -2.57 -0.21
CA ALA A 200 -12.12 -3.00 -1.59
C ALA A 200 -12.29 -1.79 -2.49
N ASN A 201 -11.57 -1.77 -3.62
CA ASN A 201 -11.67 -0.75 -4.65
C ASN A 201 -12.19 -1.40 -5.93
N TYR A 202 -13.15 -0.73 -6.54
CA TYR A 202 -13.81 -1.18 -7.77
C TYR A 202 -13.74 -0.07 -8.81
N TYR A 203 -13.03 -0.33 -9.90
CA TYR A 203 -12.77 0.61 -10.97
C TYR A 203 -13.58 0.18 -12.20
N PRO A 204 -14.82 0.69 -12.36
CA PRO A 204 -15.69 0.24 -13.44
C PRO A 204 -15.08 0.56 -14.82
N PRO A 205 -15.48 -0.16 -15.87
CA PRO A 205 -15.25 0.25 -17.25
C PRO A 205 -15.67 1.69 -17.48
N LEU A 206 -14.78 2.49 -18.06
CA LEU A 206 -15.06 3.87 -18.43
C LEU A 206 -15.36 3.94 -19.92
N LYS A 207 -16.27 4.83 -20.31
CA LYS A 207 -16.52 5.13 -21.74
C LYS A 207 -15.38 5.96 -22.33
N GLU A 208 -14.87 6.89 -21.55
CA GLU A 208 -13.76 7.77 -21.88
C GLU A 208 -13.05 8.20 -20.59
N ILE A 209 -11.81 8.67 -20.71
CA ILE A 209 -11.05 9.26 -19.60
C ILE A 209 -11.24 10.77 -19.68
N LYS A 210 -11.89 11.38 -18.67
CA LYS A 210 -12.04 12.84 -18.61
C LYS A 210 -10.67 13.50 -18.41
N PRO A 211 -10.47 14.78 -18.83
CA PRO A 211 -9.23 15.51 -18.52
C PRO A 211 -8.91 15.45 -17.03
N GLU A 212 -7.62 15.25 -16.71
CA GLU A 212 -7.10 15.15 -15.35
C GLU A 212 -7.68 14.00 -14.49
N GLN A 213 -8.50 13.12 -15.07
CA GLN A 213 -9.12 12.00 -14.35
C GLN A 213 -8.15 10.85 -14.17
N ALA A 214 -8.02 10.42 -12.92
CA ALA A 214 -7.37 9.20 -12.52
C ALA A 214 -8.44 8.24 -12.01
N ARG A 215 -8.16 6.93 -12.12
CA ARG A 215 -8.93 5.90 -11.41
C ARG A 215 -8.74 6.05 -9.89
N CYS A 216 -7.54 6.44 -9.47
CA CYS A 216 -7.24 6.94 -8.13
C CYS A 216 -6.07 7.93 -8.22
N GLY A 217 -6.21 9.10 -7.62
CA GLY A 217 -5.22 10.19 -7.71
C GLY A 217 -3.85 9.88 -7.09
N GLU A 218 -2.86 10.73 -7.38
CA GLU A 218 -1.55 10.68 -6.70
C GLU A 218 -1.73 10.95 -5.21
N HIS A 219 -1.35 10.01 -4.35
CA HIS A 219 -1.34 10.16 -2.90
C HIS A 219 -0.25 9.28 -2.27
N SER A 220 0.05 9.50 -0.99
CA SER A 220 0.71 8.51 -0.12
C SER A 220 -0.31 7.96 0.87
N ASP A 221 -0.08 6.75 1.35
CA ASP A 221 -0.90 6.17 2.40
C ASP A 221 -0.53 6.76 3.76
N TYR A 222 -1.51 6.94 4.64
CA TYR A 222 -1.28 7.60 5.93
C TYR A 222 -0.60 6.70 6.97
N GLY A 223 -0.84 5.40 6.91
CA GLY A 223 -0.54 4.44 7.97
C GLY A 223 0.93 4.04 8.09
N THR A 224 1.13 2.84 8.61
CA THR A 224 2.45 2.20 8.72
C THR A 224 2.81 1.50 7.43
N LEU A 225 1.94 0.60 6.97
CA LEU A 225 2.13 -0.18 5.75
C LEU A 225 0.78 -0.55 5.14
N THR A 226 0.81 -0.91 3.87
CA THR A 226 -0.36 -1.36 3.11
C THR A 226 -0.04 -2.66 2.40
N PHE A 227 -0.91 -3.66 2.52
CA PHE A 227 -0.92 -4.82 1.62
C PHE A 227 -1.97 -4.60 0.53
N LEU A 228 -1.58 -4.76 -0.73
CA LEU A 228 -2.46 -4.59 -1.87
C LEU A 228 -2.51 -5.88 -2.69
N PHE A 229 -3.73 -6.41 -2.81
CA PHE A 229 -4.11 -7.48 -3.71
C PHE A 229 -4.74 -6.84 -4.94
N GLN A 230 -4.19 -7.10 -6.13
CA GLN A 230 -4.73 -6.59 -7.40
C GLN A 230 -5.11 -7.75 -8.32
N ASP A 231 -6.10 -7.51 -9.18
CA ASP A 231 -6.40 -8.42 -10.29
C ASP A 231 -5.36 -8.29 -11.40
N GLU A 232 -5.59 -8.97 -12.53
CA GLU A 232 -4.70 -8.98 -13.69
C GLU A 232 -4.72 -7.66 -14.49
N VAL A 233 -5.61 -6.72 -14.16
CA VAL A 233 -5.72 -5.44 -14.89
C VAL A 233 -4.77 -4.41 -14.28
N SER A 234 -3.81 -4.00 -15.11
CA SER A 234 -2.82 -2.97 -14.74
C SER A 234 -3.46 -1.61 -14.45
N GLY A 235 -2.71 -0.73 -13.81
CA GLY A 235 -3.12 0.66 -13.59
C GLY A 235 -2.38 1.34 -12.44
N LEU A 236 -1.93 0.57 -11.44
CA LEU A 236 -1.11 1.07 -10.34
C LEU A 236 0.24 1.56 -10.86
N GLN A 237 0.61 2.78 -10.44
CA GLN A 237 1.90 3.39 -10.71
C GLN A 237 2.50 3.95 -9.43
N ALA A 238 3.79 3.68 -9.22
CA ALA A 238 4.58 4.22 -8.11
C ALA A 238 5.51 5.33 -8.60
N LYS A 239 5.66 6.39 -7.82
CA LYS A 239 6.53 7.53 -8.14
C LYS A 239 7.95 7.27 -7.66
N VAL A 240 8.90 7.09 -8.58
CA VAL A 240 10.31 6.88 -8.23
C VAL A 240 11.03 8.21 -7.95
N GLN A 241 12.26 8.16 -7.43
CA GLN A 241 13.01 9.34 -6.97
C GLN A 241 13.21 10.43 -8.03
N ASP A 242 13.31 10.05 -9.31
CA ASP A 242 13.47 10.98 -10.43
C ASP A 242 12.17 11.74 -10.77
N GLY A 243 11.08 11.48 -10.05
CA GLY A 243 9.77 12.10 -10.24
C GLY A 243 8.88 11.39 -11.24
N ASP A 244 9.44 10.44 -12.01
CA ASP A 244 8.73 9.60 -12.96
C ASP A 244 7.85 8.55 -12.26
N TYR A 245 6.87 8.04 -13.01
CA TYR A 245 5.97 6.98 -12.58
C TYR A 245 6.30 5.67 -13.27
N VAL A 246 6.53 4.63 -12.47
CA VAL A 246 6.74 3.27 -12.97
C VAL A 246 5.51 2.42 -12.73
N PRO A 247 5.12 1.54 -13.68
CA PRO A 247 4.01 0.62 -13.50
C PRO A 247 4.36 -0.45 -12.46
N VAL A 248 3.38 -0.79 -11.62
CA VAL A 248 3.47 -1.90 -10.64
C VAL A 248 2.54 -3.00 -11.14
N HIS A 249 3.02 -3.80 -12.09
CA HIS A 249 2.22 -4.82 -12.77
C HIS A 249 1.76 -5.93 -11.80
N PRO A 250 0.59 -6.55 -12.04
CA PRO A 250 0.22 -7.76 -11.32
C PRO A 250 1.27 -8.86 -11.52
N ILE A 251 1.63 -9.54 -10.43
CA ILE A 251 2.46 -10.75 -10.45
C ILE A 251 1.71 -11.82 -9.68
N GLU A 252 1.46 -12.96 -10.32
CA GLU A 252 0.76 -14.10 -9.72
C GLU A 252 1.44 -14.54 -8.40
N ASP A 253 0.64 -14.90 -7.39
CA ASP A 253 1.08 -15.28 -6.04
C ASP A 253 1.92 -14.25 -5.29
N THR A 254 1.71 -12.97 -5.58
CA THR A 254 2.35 -11.92 -4.81
C THR A 254 1.37 -10.93 -4.21
N ILE A 255 1.81 -10.29 -3.13
CA ILE A 255 1.15 -9.14 -2.52
C ILE A 255 2.05 -7.94 -2.78
N VAL A 256 1.49 -6.85 -3.31
CA VAL A 256 2.20 -5.58 -3.35
C VAL A 256 2.17 -4.97 -1.96
N MET A 257 3.31 -4.50 -1.47
CA MET A 257 3.40 -3.77 -0.21
C MET A 257 4.07 -2.41 -0.40
N ASN A 258 3.49 -1.38 0.20
CA ASN A 258 4.08 -0.06 0.35
C ASN A 258 4.02 0.42 1.80
N LEU A 259 4.83 1.42 2.13
CA LEU A 259 4.80 2.09 3.42
C LEU A 259 3.95 3.36 3.37
N GLY A 260 3.45 3.75 4.53
CA GLY A 260 2.72 5.00 4.72
C GLY A 260 3.52 6.05 5.50
N ASP A 261 2.91 7.23 5.60
CA ASP A 261 3.50 8.44 6.19
C ASP A 261 3.97 8.22 7.64
N MET A 262 3.26 7.39 8.43
CA MET A 262 3.71 7.11 9.80
C MET A 262 5.03 6.36 9.81
N MET A 263 5.24 5.39 8.92
CA MET A 263 6.51 4.68 8.85
C MET A 263 7.64 5.55 8.29
N GLN A 264 7.34 6.43 7.34
CA GLN A 264 8.31 7.44 6.90
C GLN A 264 8.73 8.36 8.05
N ARG A 265 7.76 8.84 8.85
CA ARG A 265 8.05 9.67 10.04
C ARG A 265 8.88 8.92 11.08
N TRP A 266 8.46 7.72 11.47
CA TRP A 266 9.18 6.88 12.42
C TRP A 266 10.64 6.63 11.98
N SER A 267 10.88 6.47 10.70
CA SER A 267 12.21 6.21 10.15
C SER A 267 13.01 7.47 9.81
N ALA A 268 12.50 8.67 10.12
CA ALA A 268 13.13 9.96 9.79
C ALA A 268 13.45 10.14 8.29
N ASP A 269 12.54 9.68 7.43
CA ASP A 269 12.68 9.54 5.96
C ASP A 269 13.69 8.50 5.48
N ARG A 270 14.21 7.62 6.34
CA ARG A 270 15.03 6.51 5.87
C ARG A 270 14.20 5.57 4.99
N LEU A 271 12.97 5.25 5.39
CA LEU A 271 12.04 4.45 4.60
C LEU A 271 10.98 5.38 3.97
N LYS A 272 10.67 5.21 2.68
CA LYS A 272 9.83 6.16 1.93
C LYS A 272 8.36 5.72 1.85
N ALA A 273 7.46 6.63 2.21
CA ALA A 273 6.04 6.57 1.89
C ALA A 273 5.85 7.06 0.45
N THR A 274 5.90 6.13 -0.48
CA THR A 274 5.98 6.50 -1.90
C THR A 274 4.63 6.87 -2.47
N LYS A 275 4.60 8.03 -3.11
CA LYS A 275 3.42 8.50 -3.83
C LYS A 275 3.06 7.52 -4.93
N HIS A 276 1.79 7.24 -5.07
CA HIS A 276 1.28 6.31 -6.08
C HIS A 276 -0.10 6.74 -6.56
N ARG A 277 -0.49 6.23 -7.72
CA ARG A 277 -1.77 6.52 -8.37
C ARG A 277 -2.28 5.31 -9.14
N VAL A 278 -3.55 5.31 -9.50
CA VAL A 278 -4.13 4.35 -10.44
C VAL A 278 -4.61 5.10 -11.67
N MET A 279 -4.02 4.78 -12.83
CA MET A 279 -4.40 5.35 -14.12
C MET A 279 -5.11 4.30 -14.97
N ALA A 280 -6.02 4.75 -15.83
CA ALA A 280 -6.48 3.95 -16.96
C ALA A 280 -5.60 4.28 -18.18
N SER A 281 -5.34 3.28 -19.02
CA SER A 281 -4.72 3.43 -20.33
C SER A 281 -5.78 3.28 -21.43
N PRO A 282 -5.54 3.78 -22.65
CA PRO A 282 -6.44 3.54 -23.77
C PRO A 282 -6.75 2.06 -24.05
N THR A 283 -5.87 1.14 -23.62
CA THR A 283 -6.02 -0.31 -23.81
C THR A 283 -6.83 -1.01 -22.70
N ASP A 284 -6.94 -0.42 -21.51
CA ASP A 284 -7.64 -1.02 -20.36
C ASP A 284 -8.83 -0.18 -19.85
N VAL A 285 -9.08 0.98 -20.45
CA VAL A 285 -10.14 1.92 -20.02
C VAL A 285 -11.52 1.25 -19.95
N HIS A 286 -11.81 0.31 -20.85
CA HIS A 286 -13.07 -0.45 -20.91
C HIS A 286 -13.06 -1.74 -20.08
N GLN A 287 -11.95 -2.05 -19.40
CA GLN A 287 -11.84 -3.22 -18.54
C GLN A 287 -12.17 -2.84 -17.11
N LEU A 288 -12.91 -3.72 -16.42
CA LEU A 288 -13.06 -3.65 -14.98
C LEU A 288 -11.70 -3.93 -14.32
N ARG A 289 -11.32 -3.12 -13.34
CA ARG A 289 -10.21 -3.42 -12.44
C ARG A 289 -10.71 -3.49 -11.00
N GLN A 290 -10.15 -4.39 -10.20
CA GLN A 290 -10.41 -4.53 -8.77
C GLN A 290 -9.12 -4.62 -7.99
N SER A 291 -9.14 -4.08 -6.76
CA SER A 291 -8.08 -4.35 -5.80
C SER A 291 -8.62 -4.32 -4.37
N ILE A 292 -7.97 -5.05 -3.47
CA ILE A 292 -8.24 -4.99 -2.03
C ILE A 292 -6.96 -4.49 -1.34
N ALA A 293 -7.06 -3.41 -0.59
CA ALA A 293 -5.97 -2.85 0.20
C ALA A 293 -6.22 -3.12 1.69
N PHE A 294 -5.21 -3.52 2.43
CA PHE A 294 -5.25 -3.65 3.88
C PHE A 294 -4.30 -2.63 4.49
N PHE A 295 -4.86 -1.54 5.02
CA PHE A 295 -4.11 -0.43 5.60
C PHE A 295 -3.83 -0.72 7.07
N VAL A 296 -2.59 -1.06 7.39
CA VAL A 296 -2.14 -1.23 8.77
C VAL A 296 -1.77 0.13 9.33
N VAL A 297 -2.43 0.52 10.41
CA VAL A 297 -2.18 1.79 11.08
C VAL A 297 -1.85 1.58 12.56
N PRO A 298 -1.07 2.51 13.16
CA PRO A 298 -0.81 2.47 14.59
C PRO A 298 -2.10 2.55 15.40
N ASP A 299 -2.03 2.15 16.66
CA ASP A 299 -3.10 2.43 17.62
C ASP A 299 -3.27 3.95 17.79
N ASN A 300 -4.49 4.40 18.06
CA ASN A 300 -4.78 5.84 18.13
C ASN A 300 -3.95 6.58 19.20
N ASP A 301 -3.58 5.89 20.27
CA ASP A 301 -2.74 6.38 21.37
C ASP A 301 -1.23 6.14 21.15
N ALA A 302 -0.84 5.66 19.97
CA ALA A 302 0.57 5.50 19.64
C ALA A 302 1.24 6.85 19.40
N LEU A 303 2.33 7.09 20.12
CA LEU A 303 3.23 8.22 19.90
C LEU A 303 4.20 7.91 18.75
N ILE A 304 4.21 8.77 17.72
CA ILE A 304 5.08 8.61 16.56
C ILE A 304 6.32 9.50 16.72
N SER A 305 7.42 8.89 17.16
CA SER A 305 8.72 9.53 17.41
C SER A 305 9.80 8.98 16.48
N CYS A 306 10.75 9.81 16.04
CA CYS A 306 11.85 9.36 15.18
C CYS A 306 12.69 8.26 15.88
N THR A 307 12.77 7.08 15.26
CA THR A 307 13.41 5.89 15.83
C THR A 307 14.93 5.97 15.84
N ASP A 308 15.54 6.83 15.03
CA ASP A 308 16.97 7.09 14.99
C ASP A 308 17.46 8.02 16.13
N GLY A 309 16.54 8.51 16.98
CA GLY A 309 16.83 9.45 18.06
C GLY A 309 16.97 10.89 17.60
N SER A 310 16.71 11.19 16.32
CA SER A 310 16.65 12.55 15.81
C SER A 310 15.35 13.25 16.22
N ASN A 311 15.26 14.55 15.94
CA ASN A 311 14.03 15.33 16.04
C ASN A 311 13.67 15.96 14.68
N LYS A 312 13.95 15.23 13.59
CA LYS A 312 13.64 15.69 12.23
C LYS A 312 12.15 15.98 12.06
N TYR A 313 11.33 15.19 12.72
CA TYR A 313 9.91 15.42 12.89
C TYR A 313 9.57 15.48 14.38
N PRO A 314 8.73 16.44 14.83
CA PRO A 314 8.27 16.47 16.22
C PRO A 314 7.44 15.23 16.53
N ASP A 315 7.23 14.91 17.81
CA ASP A 315 6.34 13.82 18.16
C ASP A 315 4.88 14.16 17.79
N ILE A 316 4.12 13.17 17.33
CA ILE A 316 2.67 13.30 17.09
C ILE A 316 1.91 12.12 17.68
N ASP A 317 0.66 12.40 18.08
CA ASP A 317 -0.35 11.40 18.39
C ASP A 317 -1.06 10.97 17.09
N PHE A 318 -1.10 9.66 16.82
CA PHE A 318 -1.69 9.14 15.59
C PHE A 318 -3.20 9.43 15.50
N GLY A 319 -3.93 9.31 16.62
CA GLY A 319 -5.36 9.56 16.68
C GLY A 319 -5.75 10.98 16.27
N ASN A 320 -4.95 11.98 16.64
CA ASN A 320 -5.14 13.36 16.21
C ASN A 320 -4.80 13.55 14.72
N TYR A 321 -3.71 12.93 14.24
CA TYR A 321 -3.29 13.02 12.84
C TYR A 321 -4.33 12.41 11.88
N ILE A 322 -4.93 11.27 12.22
CA ILE A 322 -5.87 10.61 11.31
C ILE A 322 -7.23 11.33 11.25
N LYS A 323 -7.67 11.96 12.36
CA LYS A 323 -8.90 12.76 12.38
C LYS A 323 -8.82 13.97 11.45
N SER A 324 -7.70 14.69 11.45
CA SER A 324 -7.50 15.82 10.54
C SER A 324 -7.41 15.36 9.09
N SER A 325 -6.70 14.26 8.82
CA SER A 325 -6.51 13.72 7.47
C SER A 325 -7.79 13.14 6.87
N PHE A 326 -8.59 12.42 7.65
CA PHE A 326 -9.86 11.84 7.18
C PHE A 326 -10.87 12.92 6.80
N ASN A 327 -11.00 13.95 7.63
CA ASN A 327 -11.91 15.06 7.35
C ASN A 327 -11.56 15.78 6.04
N ALA A 328 -10.27 15.88 5.68
CA ALA A 328 -9.86 16.49 4.42
C ALA A 328 -10.36 15.71 3.19
N ASN A 329 -10.43 14.38 3.25
CA ASN A 329 -10.82 13.53 2.10
C ASN A 329 -12.32 13.48 1.82
N PHE A 330 -13.14 13.79 2.82
CA PHE A 330 -14.61 13.71 2.76
C PHE A 330 -15.27 15.06 3.06
N GLN A 331 -14.55 16.18 2.91
CA GLN A 331 -15.15 17.50 3.00
C GLN A 331 -16.16 17.67 1.86
N ASP A 332 -17.44 17.73 2.25
CA ASP A 332 -18.53 18.28 1.45
C ASP A 332 -18.43 19.81 1.47
N ASP A 333 -18.67 20.41 0.30
CA ASP A 333 -19.06 21.80 0.09
C ASP A 333 -20.37 22.12 0.84
N THR A 334 -20.34 22.15 2.18
CA THR A 334 -21.46 22.72 2.98
C THR A 334 -21.41 24.25 3.05
N GLU A 335 -20.50 24.90 2.33
CA GLU A 335 -20.47 26.34 2.14
C GLU A 335 -20.31 26.67 0.64
N ASN A 336 -21.43 26.64 -0.10
CA ASN A 336 -21.81 27.67 -1.09
C ASN A 336 -23.26 27.50 -1.56
#